data_AF-A0A8K0CNU7-F1
#
_entry.id   AF-A0A8K0CNU7-F1
#
_cell.length_a   1.000
_cell.length_b   1.000
_cell.length_c   1.000
_cell.angle_alpha   90.00
_cell.angle_beta   90.00
_cell.angle_gamma   90.00
#
_symmetry.space_group_name_H-M   'P 1'
#
loop_
_entity.id
_entity.type
_entity.pdbx_description
1 polymer ?
#
loop_
_entity_poly.entity_id
_entity_poly.type
_entity_poly.pdbx_seq_one_letter_code
_entity_poly.pdbx_strand_id
1 'polypeptide(L)'
;NFIREFKRQPIWSYISIYQRLSETIIRELKDCVAWLYISEYQAPPEDFIREFKRQAIWSHISIYQRLSKTIMLEFQDCVARLYNSEYQTLREDLMREFKHQVNWSQISSYQKLSETNFKI
;
A
#
# COMPACT_ATOMS: atom_id res chain seq x y z
N ASN A 1 -1.98 18.96 25.33
CA ASN A 1 -1.36 18.77 24.00
C ASN A 1 -2.53 18.69 23.03
N PHE A 2 -2.73 19.73 22.23
CA PHE A 2 -3.92 19.97 21.40
C PHE A 2 -4.45 18.68 20.77
N ILE A 3 -3.58 17.92 20.10
CA ILE A 3 -3.91 16.66 19.42
C ILE A 3 -4.65 15.62 20.32
N ARG A 4 -4.33 15.52 21.61
CA ARG A 4 -4.97 14.56 22.54
C ARG A 4 -6.41 14.94 22.88
N GLU A 5 -6.71 16.23 22.92
CA GLU A 5 -8.05 16.74 23.23
C GLU A 5 -9.04 16.46 22.08
N PHE A 6 -8.54 16.41 20.84
CA PHE A 6 -9.35 16.17 19.65
C PHE A 6 -9.35 14.70 19.20
N LYS A 7 -8.73 13.78 19.96
CA LYS A 7 -8.63 12.34 19.62
C LYS A 7 -9.99 11.69 19.32
N ARG A 8 -11.05 12.09 20.03
CA ARG A 8 -12.39 11.50 19.90
C ARG A 8 -13.27 12.15 18.82
N GLN A 9 -12.74 13.12 18.09
CA GLN A 9 -13.52 13.81 17.06
C GLN A 9 -13.44 13.07 15.72
N PRO A 10 -14.51 13.08 14.90
CA PRO A 10 -14.51 12.43 13.59
C PRO A 10 -13.67 13.15 12.52
N ILE A 11 -12.87 14.16 12.90
CA ILE A 11 -12.08 14.99 11.98
C ILE A 11 -10.84 14.25 11.41
N TRP A 12 -10.46 13.11 11.98
CA TRP A 12 -9.21 12.42 11.63
C TRP A 12 -9.15 11.93 10.19
N SER A 13 -10.29 11.66 9.54
CA SER A 13 -10.33 11.39 8.10
C SER A 13 -9.82 12.58 7.29
N TYR A 14 -10.32 13.78 7.57
CA TYR A 14 -9.90 15.03 6.91
C TYR A 14 -8.44 15.38 7.19
N ILE A 15 -7.97 15.14 8.41
CA ILE A 15 -6.56 15.36 8.75
C ILE A 15 -5.68 14.36 8.00
N SER A 16 -6.06 13.09 7.94
CA SER A 16 -5.26 12.04 7.31
C SER A 16 -5.10 12.25 5.79
N ILE A 17 -6.09 12.87 5.13
CA ILE A 17 -6.04 13.20 3.70
C ILE A 17 -5.26 14.50 3.42
N TYR A 18 -5.48 15.57 4.19
CA TYR A 18 -4.95 16.90 3.86
C TYR A 18 -3.65 17.27 4.59
N GLN A 19 -3.26 16.56 5.65
CA GLN A 19 -2.09 16.89 6.45
C GLN A 19 -1.06 15.78 6.41
N ARG A 20 0.23 16.14 6.35
CA ARG A 20 1.32 15.18 6.56
C ARG A 20 1.48 14.92 8.06
N LEU A 21 1.15 13.71 8.48
CA LEU A 21 1.25 13.29 9.87
C LEU A 21 2.63 12.68 10.12
N SER A 22 3.25 13.03 11.25
CA SER A 22 4.48 12.36 11.68
C SER A 22 4.17 10.96 12.19
N GLU A 23 5.14 10.05 12.08
CA GLU A 23 4.98 8.68 12.59
C GLU A 23 4.61 8.64 14.07
N THR A 24 5.15 9.53 14.89
CA THR A 24 4.84 9.62 16.32
C THR A 24 3.35 9.90 16.53
N ILE A 25 2.76 10.82 15.75
CA ILE A 25 1.33 11.12 15.83
C ILE A 25 0.51 9.92 15.38
N ILE A 26 0.91 9.26 14.28
CA ILE A 26 0.19 8.09 13.77
C ILE A 26 0.24 6.94 14.78
N ARG A 27 1.39 6.69 15.44
CA ARG A 27 1.51 5.68 16.50
C ARG A 27 0.60 5.98 17.69
N GLU A 28 0.59 7.23 18.15
CA GLU A 28 -0.22 7.66 19.29
C GLU A 28 -1.74 7.59 19.01
N LEU A 29 -2.12 7.76 17.74
CA LEU A 29 -3.51 7.90 17.30
C LEU A 29 -3.92 6.86 16.26
N LYS A 30 -3.26 5.70 16.27
CA LYS A 30 -3.46 4.62 15.30
C LYS A 30 -4.92 4.16 15.18
N ASP A 31 -5.69 4.30 16.24
CA ASP A 31 -7.11 3.91 16.28
C ASP A 31 -8.06 5.02 15.79
N CYS A 32 -7.52 6.19 15.46
CA CYS A 32 -8.28 7.37 15.06
C CYS A 32 -7.99 7.79 13.61
N VAL A 33 -6.74 7.65 13.16
CA VAL A 33 -6.35 7.99 11.79
C VAL A 33 -7.09 7.13 10.75
N ALA A 34 -7.32 7.69 9.58
CA ALA A 34 -7.91 6.95 8.47
C ALA A 34 -6.80 6.24 7.68
N TRP A 35 -6.60 4.95 7.97
CA TRP A 35 -5.55 4.12 7.36
C TRP A 35 -5.57 4.06 5.84
N LEU A 36 -6.75 4.25 5.24
CA LEU A 36 -6.90 4.42 3.79
C LEU A 36 -6.01 5.57 3.28
N TYR A 37 -6.15 6.75 3.86
CA TYR A 37 -5.40 7.95 3.47
C TYR A 37 -3.96 7.92 3.95
N ILE A 38 -3.67 7.26 5.08
CA ILE A 38 -2.29 7.01 5.48
C ILE A 38 -1.57 6.18 4.42
N SER A 39 -2.22 5.11 3.94
CA SER A 39 -1.66 4.20 2.94
C SER A 39 -1.51 4.87 1.56
N GLU A 40 -2.43 5.78 1.21
CA GLU A 40 -2.45 6.43 -0.11
C GLU A 40 -1.56 7.67 -0.22
N TYR A 41 -1.47 8.50 0.82
CA TYR A 41 -0.86 9.83 0.69
C TYR A 41 0.39 10.04 1.55
N GLN A 42 0.59 9.27 2.63
CA GLN A 42 1.66 9.56 3.59
C GLN A 42 3.02 8.94 3.24
N ALA A 43 3.16 8.12 2.19
CA ALA A 43 4.43 7.47 1.82
C ALA A 43 5.29 7.02 3.04
N PRO A 44 4.74 6.19 3.95
CA PRO A 44 5.45 5.83 5.17
C PRO A 44 6.71 5.01 4.86
N PRO A 45 7.79 5.16 5.65
CA PRO A 45 8.96 4.30 5.52
C PRO A 45 8.59 2.82 5.67
N GLU A 46 9.41 1.95 5.08
CA GLU A 46 9.13 0.51 5.07
C GLU A 46 9.05 -0.11 6.47
N ASP A 47 9.86 0.35 7.41
CA ASP A 47 9.80 -0.12 8.80
C ASP A 47 8.47 0.25 9.47
N PHE A 48 7.91 1.41 9.12
CA PHE A 48 6.58 1.80 9.58
C PHE A 48 5.50 0.89 8.98
N ILE A 49 5.63 0.51 7.70
CA ILE A 49 4.73 -0.44 7.05
C ILE A 49 4.79 -1.81 7.75
N ARG A 50 6.00 -2.27 8.12
CA ARG A 50 6.16 -3.53 8.89
C ARG A 50 5.46 -3.47 10.24
N GLU A 51 5.64 -2.36 10.96
CA GLU A 51 5.02 -2.12 12.26
C GLU A 51 3.48 -2.19 12.16
N PHE A 52 2.90 -1.59 11.12
CA PHE A 52 1.45 -1.45 10.94
C PHE A 52 0.84 -2.33 9.85
N LYS A 53 1.49 -3.45 9.51
CA LYS A 53 1.09 -4.34 8.40
C LYS A 53 -0.37 -4.82 8.44
N ARG A 54 -0.98 -4.88 9.62
CA ARG A 54 -2.37 -5.32 9.81
C ARG A 54 -3.38 -4.20 9.60
N GLN A 55 -2.97 -2.94 9.78
CA GLN A 55 -3.80 -1.76 9.61
C GLN A 55 -3.62 -1.14 8.22
N ALA A 56 -2.44 -1.32 7.64
CA ALA A 56 -2.10 -0.89 6.29
C ALA A 56 -3.11 -1.41 5.26
N ILE A 57 -3.54 -0.51 4.37
CA ILE A 57 -4.38 -0.86 3.23
C ILE A 57 -3.46 -1.17 2.05
N TRP A 58 -3.06 -2.44 1.95
CA TRP A 58 -2.08 -2.91 0.97
C TRP A 58 -2.46 -2.56 -0.48
N SER A 59 -3.74 -2.59 -0.84
CA SER A 59 -4.23 -2.13 -2.15
C SER A 59 -3.76 -0.72 -2.48
N HIS A 60 -3.94 0.21 -1.56
CA HIS A 60 -3.55 1.60 -1.74
C HIS A 60 -2.03 1.78 -1.69
N ILE A 61 -1.34 1.07 -0.78
CA ILE A 61 0.12 1.13 -0.73
C ILE A 61 0.71 0.68 -2.08
N SER A 62 0.25 -0.44 -2.63
CA SER A 62 0.81 -0.99 -3.86
C SER A 62 0.46 -0.19 -5.12
N ILE A 63 -0.66 0.54 -5.12
CA ILE A 63 -1.05 1.41 -6.24
C ILE A 63 -0.31 2.75 -6.20
N TYR A 64 -0.21 3.36 -5.02
CA TYR A 64 0.19 4.76 -4.88
C TYR A 64 1.62 4.95 -4.33
N GLN A 65 2.20 3.93 -3.68
CA GLN A 65 3.52 4.04 -3.05
C GLN A 65 4.61 3.29 -3.80
N ARG A 66 5.84 3.77 -3.67
CA ARG A 66 7.03 3.06 -4.14
C ARG A 66 7.53 2.11 -3.06
N LEU A 67 7.35 0.81 -3.29
CA LEU A 67 7.87 -0.25 -2.43
C LEU A 67 9.23 -0.76 -2.94
N SER A 68 10.13 -1.09 -2.01
CA SER A 68 11.34 -1.86 -2.34
C SER A 68 11.01 -3.33 -2.55
N LYS A 69 11.92 -4.01 -3.27
CA LYS A 69 11.86 -5.45 -3.49
C LYS A 69 11.69 -6.24 -2.20
N THR A 70 12.38 -5.82 -1.14
CA THR A 70 12.36 -6.50 0.15
C THR A 70 10.96 -6.54 0.74
N ILE A 71 10.25 -5.40 0.78
CA ILE A 71 8.87 -5.34 1.27
C ILE A 71 7.92 -6.11 0.36
N MET A 72 8.11 -6.05 -0.95
CA MET A 72 7.25 -6.77 -1.89
C MET A 72 7.38 -8.29 -1.75
N LEU A 73 8.57 -8.81 -1.49
CA LEU A 73 8.77 -10.24 -1.18
C LEU A 73 8.22 -10.59 0.21
N GLU A 74 8.52 -9.78 1.22
CA GLU A 74 8.11 -10.01 2.60
C GLU A 74 6.57 -10.07 2.75
N PHE A 75 5.86 -9.22 1.99
CA PHE A 75 4.41 -9.13 2.01
C PHE A 75 3.76 -9.61 0.73
N GLN A 76 4.42 -10.51 0.01
CA GLN A 76 3.97 -10.99 -1.30
C GLN A 76 2.53 -11.49 -1.26
N ASP A 77 2.04 -12.12 -0.19
CA ASP A 77 0.65 -12.60 -0.13
C ASP A 77 -0.37 -11.47 -0.05
N CYS A 78 -0.01 -10.36 0.62
CA CYS A 78 -0.84 -9.17 0.71
C CYS A 78 -0.85 -8.43 -0.62
N VAL A 79 0.31 -8.37 -1.29
CA VAL A 79 0.44 -7.74 -2.59
C VAL A 79 -0.19 -8.63 -3.68
N ALA A 80 0.02 -9.96 -3.66
CA ALA A 80 -0.47 -11.01 -4.58
C ALA A 80 -1.98 -10.92 -4.81
N ARG A 81 -2.75 -10.74 -3.72
CA ARG A 81 -4.21 -10.57 -3.78
C ARG A 81 -4.64 -9.34 -4.58
N LEU A 82 -3.77 -8.35 -4.73
CA LEU A 82 -4.01 -7.11 -5.48
C LEU A 82 -3.65 -7.25 -6.96
N TYR A 83 -2.71 -8.13 -7.31
CA TYR A 83 -2.38 -8.44 -8.71
C TYR A 83 -3.59 -9.03 -9.45
N ASN A 84 -4.54 -9.63 -8.72
CA ASN A 84 -5.80 -10.16 -9.24
C ASN A 84 -6.93 -9.11 -9.27
N SER A 85 -6.65 -7.83 -9.04
CA SER A 85 -7.63 -6.75 -9.15
C SER A 85 -7.45 -5.97 -10.45
N GLU A 86 -8.56 -5.60 -11.09
CA GLU A 86 -8.62 -4.90 -12.39
C GLU A 86 -7.97 -3.49 -12.40
N TYR A 87 -7.41 -3.07 -11.27
CA TYR A 87 -7.02 -1.67 -11.00
C TYR A 87 -5.52 -1.42 -10.93
N GLN A 88 -4.67 -2.42 -11.19
CA GLN A 88 -3.21 -2.22 -11.10
C GLN A 88 -2.52 -2.05 -12.46
N THR A 89 -1.76 -0.97 -12.59
CA THR A 89 -0.64 -0.84 -13.52
C THR A 89 0.65 -1.09 -12.75
N LEU A 90 1.11 -2.34 -12.74
CA LEU A 90 2.44 -2.64 -12.21
C LEU A 90 3.48 -2.09 -13.18
N ARG A 91 4.56 -1.52 -12.65
CA ARG A 91 5.70 -1.15 -13.48
C ARG A 91 6.31 -2.44 -14.08
N GLU A 92 6.75 -2.35 -15.33
CA GLU A 92 7.28 -3.50 -16.08
C GLU A 92 8.53 -4.13 -15.42
N ASP A 93 9.34 -3.33 -14.71
CA ASP A 93 10.51 -3.79 -13.97
C ASP A 93 10.14 -4.82 -12.90
N LEU A 94 9.04 -4.57 -12.19
CA LEU A 94 8.51 -5.46 -11.18
C LEU A 94 7.89 -6.73 -11.77
N MET A 95 7.17 -6.60 -12.88
CA MET A 95 6.60 -7.75 -13.59
C MET A 95 7.69 -8.72 -14.06
N ARG A 96 8.81 -8.19 -14.57
CA ARG A 96 9.97 -9.00 -14.99
C ARG A 96 10.62 -9.74 -13.82
N GLU A 97 10.82 -9.07 -12.69
CA GLU A 97 11.52 -9.66 -11.56
C GLU A 97 10.72 -10.73 -10.82
N PHE A 98 9.40 -10.58 -10.75
CA PHE A 98 8.53 -11.49 -10.00
C PHE A 98 7.88 -12.57 -10.87
N LYS A 99 8.23 -12.67 -12.15
CA LYS A 99 7.55 -13.54 -13.13
C LYS A 99 7.44 -15.02 -12.77
N HIS A 100 8.27 -15.54 -11.87
CA HIS A 100 8.20 -16.93 -11.44
C HIS A 100 7.49 -17.14 -10.11
N GLN A 101 7.09 -16.05 -9.45
CA GLN A 101 6.49 -16.05 -8.12
C GLN A 101 5.02 -15.61 -8.15
N VAL A 102 4.52 -15.11 -9.28
CA VAL A 102 3.13 -14.71 -9.45
C VAL A 102 2.42 -15.62 -10.47
N ASN A 103 1.14 -15.93 -10.19
CA ASN A 103 0.33 -16.73 -11.10
C ASN A 103 -0.19 -15.87 -12.27
N TRP A 104 0.53 -15.88 -13.38
CA TRP A 104 0.17 -15.12 -14.59
C TRP A 104 -1.20 -15.42 -15.17
N SER A 105 -1.72 -16.64 -14.98
CA SER A 105 -3.06 -17.01 -15.45
C SER A 105 -4.17 -16.24 -14.72
N GLN A 106 -3.93 -15.84 -13.47
CA GLN A 106 -4.84 -15.00 -12.69
C GLN A 106 -4.61 -13.51 -12.95
N ILE A 107 -3.39 -13.10 -13.30
CA ILE A 107 -3.11 -11.68 -13.60
C ILE A 107 -3.67 -11.28 -14.97
N SER A 108 -3.52 -12.15 -15.98
CA SER A 108 -3.97 -11.88 -17.34
C SER A 108 -5.49 -11.78 -17.47
N SER A 109 -6.25 -12.33 -16.51
CA SER A 109 -7.71 -12.17 -16.47
C SER A 109 -8.17 -10.80 -15.99
N TYR A 110 -7.31 -10.04 -15.30
CA TYR A 110 -7.66 -8.75 -14.72
C TYR A 110 -6.81 -7.57 -15.23
N GLN A 111 -5.69 -7.81 -15.91
CA GLN A 111 -4.83 -6.75 -16.46
C GLN A 111 -4.64 -6.87 -17.98
N LYS A 112 -4.60 -5.73 -18.67
CA LYS A 112 -4.14 -5.65 -20.07
C LYS A 112 -2.62 -5.84 -20.11
N LEU A 113 -2.20 -7.08 -20.28
CA LEU A 113 -0.80 -7.43 -20.47
C LEU A 113 -0.39 -7.17 -21.94
N SER A 114 0.74 -6.48 -22.17
CA SER A 114 1.33 -6.32 -23.50
C SER A 114 2.21 -7.52 -23.88
N GLU A 115 2.54 -7.68 -25.17
CA GLU A 115 3.43 -8.76 -25.64
C GLU A 115 4.78 -8.80 -24.90
N THR A 116 5.26 -7.67 -24.38
CA THR A 116 6.46 -7.58 -23.55
C THR A 116 6.36 -8.40 -22.27
N ASN A 117 5.15 -8.65 -21.77
CA ASN A 117 4.87 -9.37 -20.52
C ASN A 117 4.92 -10.89 -20.73
N PHE A 118 4.70 -11.36 -21.97
CA PHE A 118 4.68 -12.79 -22.34
C PHE A 118 5.98 -13.28 -23.00
N LYS A 119 6.87 -12.38 -23.42
CA LYS A 119 8.23 -12.70 -23.91
C LYS A 119 9.26 -12.88 -22.79
N ILE A 120 8.81 -12.99 -21.53
CA ILE A 120 9.66 -13.11 -20.33
C ILE A 120 9.68 -14.55 -19.84
#